data_AF-A0A521PVL8-F1
#
_entry.id   AF-A0A521PVL8-F1
#
_cell.length_a   1.000
_cell.length_b   1.000
_cell.length_c   1.000
_cell.angle_alpha   90.00
_cell.angle_beta   90.00
_cell.angle_gamma   90.00
#
_symmetry.space_group_name_H-M   'P 1'
#
loop_
_entity.id
_entity.type
_entity.pdbx_description
1 polymer ?
#
loop_
_entity_poly.entity_id
_entity_poly.type
_entity_poly.pdbx_seq_one_letter_code
_entity_poly.pdbx_strand_id
1 'polypeptide(L)'
;MSLPAAHRPLAQSLDLVAQEVTDLVAIGDQLQDLISRLVVTAAASDPNAMMEAQAADLLSQRLSGLASFVRALADAAPADVGADVDSALRLLTLTEQARRLSSPGSPPAVDAGEVLTFWD
;
A
#
# COMPACT_ATOMS: atom_id res chain seq x y z
N MET A 1 -1.75 33.16 5.11
CA MET A 1 -2.51 33.04 3.86
C MET A 1 -2.60 31.56 3.55
N SER A 2 -3.67 30.88 3.99
CA SER A 2 -3.83 29.44 3.77
C SER A 2 -4.18 29.22 2.30
N LEU A 3 -3.42 28.35 1.62
CA LEU A 3 -3.77 27.89 0.27
C LEU A 3 -5.16 27.25 0.31
N PRO A 4 -6.02 27.46 -0.70
CA PRO A 4 -7.33 26.81 -0.75
C PRO A 4 -7.13 25.29 -0.75
N ALA A 5 -7.86 24.57 0.10
CA ALA A 5 -7.89 23.11 0.11
C ALA A 5 -8.25 22.63 -1.30
N ALA A 6 -7.32 21.91 -1.94
CA ALA A 6 -7.51 21.44 -3.30
C ALA A 6 -8.56 20.33 -3.26
N HIS A 7 -9.81 20.67 -3.62
CA HIS A 7 -10.90 19.71 -3.71
C HIS A 7 -10.63 18.79 -4.91
N ARG A 8 -10.03 17.63 -4.64
CA ARG A 8 -9.80 16.58 -5.61
C ARG A 8 -11.11 15.79 -5.83
N PRO A 9 -11.43 15.35 -7.06
CA PRO A 9 -12.53 14.42 -7.28
C PRO A 9 -12.40 13.18 -6.39
N LEU A 10 -13.46 12.82 -5.67
CA LEU A 10 -13.46 11.69 -4.74
C LEU A 10 -13.01 10.39 -5.41
N ALA A 11 -13.45 10.16 -6.65
CA ALA A 11 -13.04 9.03 -7.48
C ALA A 11 -11.50 8.91 -7.57
N GLN A 12 -10.81 10.04 -7.80
CA GLN A 12 -9.35 10.05 -7.90
C GLN A 12 -8.67 9.70 -6.58
N SER A 13 -9.20 10.18 -5.45
CA SER A 13 -8.65 9.85 -4.13
C SER A 13 -8.83 8.37 -3.79
N LEU A 14 -10.01 7.81 -4.10
CA LEU A 14 -10.28 6.38 -3.90
C LEU A 14 -9.40 5.52 -4.80
N ASP A 15 -9.20 5.91 -6.06
CA ASP A 15 -8.30 5.20 -6.97
C ASP A 15 -6.86 5.15 -6.47
N LEU A 16 -6.34 6.25 -5.90
CA LEU A 16 -5.01 6.28 -5.30
C LEU A 16 -4.91 5.36 -4.07
N VAL A 17 -5.95 5.30 -3.24
CA VAL A 17 -6.02 4.36 -2.11
C VAL A 17 -6.07 2.92 -2.61
N ALA A 18 -6.87 2.61 -3.63
CA ALA A 18 -6.93 1.28 -4.23
C ALA A 18 -5.56 0.85 -4.79
N GLN A 19 -4.82 1.78 -5.41
CA GLN A 19 -3.47 1.53 -5.89
C GLN A 19 -2.51 1.25 -4.72
N GLU A 20 -2.52 2.06 -3.67
CA GLU A 20 -1.67 1.84 -2.50
C GLU A 20 -1.93 0.47 -1.84
N VAL A 21 -3.20 0.06 -1.73
CA VAL A 21 -3.55 -1.28 -1.22
C VAL A 21 -3.06 -2.38 -2.17
N THR A 22 -3.09 -2.15 -3.48
CA THR A 22 -2.55 -3.10 -4.48
C THR A 22 -1.03 -3.24 -4.35
N ASP A 23 -0.31 -2.14 -4.11
CA ASP A 23 1.13 -2.19 -3.86
C ASP A 23 1.43 -2.99 -2.57
N LEU A 24 0.59 -2.86 -1.53
CA LEU A 24 0.71 -3.67 -0.31
C LEU A 24 0.45 -5.16 -0.53
N VAL A 25 -0.47 -5.53 -1.44
CA VAL A 25 -0.65 -6.93 -1.87
C VAL A 25 0.65 -7.47 -2.46
N ALA A 26 1.28 -6.72 -3.38
CA ALA A 26 2.52 -7.16 -4.01
C ALA A 26 3.66 -7.36 -3.00
N ILE A 27 3.75 -6.51 -1.97
CA ILE A 27 4.69 -6.70 -0.86
C ILE A 27 4.33 -7.94 -0.04
N GLY A 28 3.04 -8.13 0.26
CA GLY A 28 2.52 -9.32 0.95
C GLY A 28 2.89 -10.62 0.25
N ASP A 29 2.72 -10.67 -1.07
CA ASP A 29 3.05 -11.84 -1.89
C ASP A 29 4.56 -12.13 -1.88
N GLN A 30 5.41 -11.09 -1.95
CA GLN A 30 6.86 -11.25 -1.82
C GLN A 30 7.26 -11.81 -0.45
N LEU A 31 6.60 -11.36 0.62
CA LEU A 31 6.81 -11.87 1.97
C LEU A 31 6.35 -13.32 2.10
N GLN A 32 5.18 -13.67 1.55
CA GLN A 32 4.68 -15.04 1.51
C GLN A 32 5.66 -15.98 0.79
N ASP A 33 6.22 -15.54 -0.33
CA ASP A 33 7.21 -16.30 -1.09
C ASP A 33 8.48 -16.57 -0.26
N LEU A 34 8.95 -15.56 0.48
CA LEU A 34 10.09 -15.71 1.40
C LEU A 34 9.75 -16.67 2.54
N ILE A 35 8.60 -16.50 3.18
CA ILE A 35 8.12 -17.36 4.26
C ILE A 35 7.99 -18.79 3.76
N SER A 36 7.40 -19.02 2.59
CA SER A 36 7.24 -20.35 1.99
C SER A 36 8.58 -21.05 1.79
N ARG A 37 9.62 -20.34 1.33
CA ARG A 37 10.99 -20.89 1.20
C ARG A 37 11.59 -21.25 2.56
N LEU A 38 11.40 -20.41 3.58
CA LEU A 38 11.88 -20.68 4.94
C LEU A 38 11.14 -21.87 5.56
N VAL A 39 9.82 -21.95 5.39
CA VAL A 39 8.99 -23.06 5.85
C VAL A 39 9.46 -24.36 5.24
N VAL A 40 9.78 -24.43 3.94
CA VAL A 40 10.32 -25.66 3.34
C VAL A 40 11.60 -26.14 4.03
N THR A 41 12.44 -25.21 4.52
CA THR A 41 13.67 -25.56 5.26
C THR A 41 13.44 -25.88 6.74
N ALA A 42 12.36 -25.38 7.34
CA ALA A 42 12.06 -25.48 8.78
C ALA A 42 10.90 -26.43 9.13
N ALA A 43 10.08 -26.85 8.15
CA ALA A 43 8.79 -27.51 8.35
C ALA A 43 8.88 -28.89 9.03
N ALA A 44 10.05 -29.53 9.01
CA ALA A 44 10.27 -30.76 9.79
C ALA A 44 10.36 -30.51 11.30
N SER A 45 10.62 -29.27 11.71
CA SER A 45 10.98 -28.88 13.08
C SER A 45 9.96 -27.94 13.73
N ASP A 46 9.13 -27.25 12.94
CA ASP A 46 8.14 -26.29 13.46
C ASP A 46 6.76 -26.42 12.77
N PRO A 47 5.75 -26.97 13.46
CA PRO A 47 4.38 -27.05 12.94
C PRO A 47 3.67 -25.69 12.83
N ASN A 48 4.14 -24.63 13.50
CA ASN A 48 3.55 -23.30 13.39
C ASN A 48 3.91 -22.60 12.08
N ALA A 49 5.04 -22.96 11.48
CA ALA A 49 5.54 -22.34 10.26
C ALA A 49 4.52 -22.36 9.11
N MET A 50 3.74 -23.45 8.99
CA MET A 50 2.69 -23.55 7.97
C MET A 50 1.47 -22.67 8.28
N MET A 51 1.11 -22.49 9.56
CA MET A 51 0.02 -21.59 9.95
C MET A 51 0.42 -20.13 9.71
N GLU A 52 1.67 -19.76 9.95
CA GLU A 52 2.19 -18.41 9.69
C GLU A 52 2.21 -18.10 8.18
N ALA A 53 2.58 -19.06 7.34
CA ALA A 53 2.50 -18.94 5.89
C ALA A 53 1.05 -18.72 5.41
N GLN A 54 0.10 -19.45 5.97
CA GLN A 54 -1.33 -19.26 5.68
C GLN A 54 -1.85 -17.90 6.14
N ALA A 55 -1.35 -17.39 7.27
CA ALA A 55 -1.73 -16.05 7.75
C ALA A 55 -1.25 -14.95 6.79
N ALA A 56 -0.05 -15.09 6.21
CA ALA A 56 0.46 -14.18 5.19
C ALA A 56 -0.39 -14.21 3.90
N ASP A 57 -0.72 -15.39 3.40
CA ASP A 57 -1.61 -15.56 2.23
C ASP A 57 -3.00 -14.95 2.48
N LEU A 58 -3.60 -15.22 3.64
CA LEU A 58 -4.90 -14.65 4.01
C LEU A 58 -4.85 -13.11 4.08
N LEU A 59 -3.74 -12.53 4.55
CA LEU A 59 -3.55 -11.09 4.56
C LEU A 59 -3.53 -10.52 3.13
N SER A 60 -2.74 -11.11 2.22
CA SER A 60 -2.72 -10.72 0.80
C SER A 60 -4.11 -10.77 0.19
N GLN A 61 -4.85 -11.87 0.36
CA GLN A 61 -6.21 -12.01 -0.17
C GLN A 61 -7.17 -10.93 0.35
N ARG A 62 -7.11 -10.60 1.64
CA ARG A 62 -7.93 -9.54 2.23
C ARG A 62 -7.59 -8.17 1.66
N LEU A 63 -6.30 -7.88 1.49
CA LEU A 63 -5.85 -6.63 0.87
C LEU A 63 -6.31 -6.55 -0.59
N SER A 64 -6.21 -7.64 -1.37
CA SER A 64 -6.71 -7.67 -2.76
C SER A 64 -8.22 -7.40 -2.83
N GLY A 65 -8.99 -7.99 -1.91
CA GLY A 65 -10.43 -7.74 -1.80
C GLY A 65 -10.74 -6.27 -1.48
N LEU A 66 -9.98 -5.67 -0.55
CA LEU A 66 -10.13 -4.25 -0.21
C LEU A 66 -9.74 -3.33 -1.36
N ALA A 67 -8.64 -3.59 -2.07
CA ALA A 67 -8.26 -2.82 -3.25
C ALA A 67 -9.37 -2.84 -4.30
N SER A 68 -9.92 -4.02 -4.59
CA SER A 68 -11.03 -4.19 -5.54
C SER A 68 -12.29 -3.45 -5.10
N PHE A 69 -12.62 -3.52 -3.81
CA PHE A 69 -13.76 -2.80 -3.25
C PHE A 69 -13.61 -1.28 -3.37
N VAL A 70 -12.45 -0.73 -3.02
CA VAL A 70 -12.19 0.71 -3.11
C VAL A 70 -12.18 1.16 -4.58
N ARG A 71 -11.66 0.34 -5.50
CA ARG A 71 -11.73 0.60 -6.95
C ARG A 71 -13.19 0.69 -7.42
N ALA A 72 -14.04 -0.25 -7.00
CA ALA A 72 -15.46 -0.22 -7.34
C ALA A 72 -16.17 1.04 -6.78
N LEU A 73 -15.76 1.53 -5.60
CA LEU A 73 -16.26 2.80 -5.08
C LEU A 73 -15.77 4.00 -5.90
N ALA A 74 -14.52 3.98 -6.38
CA ALA A 74 -13.99 5.01 -7.26
C ALA A 74 -14.77 5.10 -8.57
N ASP A 75 -15.05 3.94 -9.18
CA ASP A 75 -15.83 3.84 -10.43
C ASP A 75 -17.28 4.31 -10.27
N ALA A 76 -17.87 4.11 -9.08
CA ALA A 76 -19.23 4.53 -8.76
C ALA A 76 -19.34 5.97 -8.25
N ALA A 77 -18.22 6.64 -7.96
CA ALA A 77 -18.23 7.98 -7.37
C ALA A 77 -18.70 9.04 -8.39
N PRO A 78 -19.63 9.93 -8.02
CA PRO A 78 -20.07 11.01 -8.90
C PRO A 78 -18.91 11.98 -9.23
N ALA A 79 -18.85 12.42 -10.49
CA ALA A 79 -17.77 13.29 -10.98
C ALA A 79 -17.76 14.69 -10.36
N ASP A 80 -18.89 15.13 -9.81
CA ASP A 80 -19.09 16.43 -9.17
C ASP A 80 -18.79 16.42 -7.66
N VAL A 81 -18.50 15.25 -7.08
CA VAL A 81 -18.17 15.12 -5.66
C VAL A 81 -16.66 15.22 -5.46
N GLY A 82 -16.23 16.27 -4.77
CA GLY A 82 -14.86 16.44 -4.30
C GLY A 82 -14.68 15.99 -2.85
N ALA A 83 -13.46 15.62 -2.48
CA ALA A 83 -13.06 15.35 -1.10
C ALA A 83 -11.86 16.22 -0.71
N ASP A 84 -11.92 16.85 0.46
CA ASP A 84 -10.74 17.40 1.12
C ASP A 84 -10.00 16.25 1.82
N VAL A 85 -8.86 15.86 1.25
CA VAL A 85 -8.03 14.76 1.74
C VAL A 85 -6.88 15.24 2.61
N ASP A 86 -6.65 16.54 2.77
CA ASP A 86 -5.47 17.06 3.47
C ASP A 86 -5.46 16.64 4.94
N SER A 87 -6.63 16.64 5.59
CA SER A 87 -6.77 16.17 6.96
C SER A 87 -6.50 14.67 7.10
N ALA A 88 -6.97 13.86 6.13
CA ALA A 88 -6.76 12.42 6.11
C ALA A 88 -5.28 12.06 5.84
N LEU A 89 -4.63 12.78 4.92
CA LEU A 89 -3.22 12.58 4.60
C LEU A 89 -2.29 12.83 5.80
N ARG A 90 -2.64 13.79 6.67
CA ARG A 90 -1.86 14.09 7.89
C ARG A 90 -1.92 12.98 8.94
N LEU A 91 -2.85 12.03 8.82
CA LEU A 91 -2.93 10.87 9.71
C LEU A 91 -1.94 9.77 9.31
N LEU A 92 -1.36 9.85 8.11
CA LEU A 92 -0.39 8.88 7.63
C LEU A 92 0.96 9.14 8.30
N THR A 93 1.54 8.08 8.86
CA THR A 93 2.84 8.15 9.53
C THR A 93 3.99 8.05 8.53
N LEU A 94 3.75 7.48 7.35
CA LEU A 94 4.76 7.29 6.31
C LEU A 94 4.69 8.42 5.28
N THR A 95 5.75 9.23 5.22
CA THR A 95 5.87 10.38 4.30
C THR A 95 5.69 9.97 2.84
N GLU A 96 6.24 8.83 2.43
CA GLU A 96 6.13 8.35 1.05
C GLU A 96 4.70 7.92 0.71
N GLN A 97 4.01 7.26 1.64
CA GLN A 97 2.60 6.90 1.47
C GLN A 97 1.73 8.16 1.35
N ALA A 98 1.95 9.16 2.21
CA ALA A 98 1.27 10.44 2.11
C ALA A 98 1.53 11.11 0.76
N ARG A 99 2.77 11.10 0.26
CA ARG A 99 3.14 11.67 -1.03
C ARG A 99 2.39 11.01 -2.19
N ARG A 100 2.36 9.66 -2.23
CA ARG A 100 1.65 8.89 -3.27
C ARG A 100 0.16 9.18 -3.30
N LEU A 101 -0.46 9.25 -2.12
CA LEU A 101 -1.87 9.58 -1.99
C LEU A 101 -2.17 11.07 -2.26
N SER A 102 -1.16 11.94 -2.14
CA SER A 102 -1.27 13.37 -2.48
C SER A 102 -1.18 13.65 -3.98
N SER A 103 -0.44 12.87 -4.76
CA SER A 103 -0.16 13.19 -6.17
C SER A 103 -0.11 11.96 -7.10
N PRO A 104 -1.05 11.81 -8.03
CA PRO A 104 -1.01 10.76 -9.04
C PRO A 104 0.20 10.93 -9.96
N GLY A 105 1.02 9.89 -10.08
CA GLY A 105 2.10 9.84 -11.08
C GLY A 105 3.38 10.56 -10.69
N SER A 106 3.56 10.93 -9.42
CA SER A 106 4.82 11.48 -8.95
C SER A 106 5.80 10.31 -8.74
N PRO A 107 6.82 10.11 -9.59
CA PRO A 107 7.77 9.00 -9.45
C PRO A 107 8.40 9.05 -8.04
N PRO A 108 8.83 7.91 -7.48
CA PRO A 108 9.55 7.92 -6.21
C PRO A 108 10.67 8.95 -6.33
N ALA A 109 10.79 9.83 -5.34
CA ALA A 109 12.03 10.57 -5.17
C ALA A 109 13.09 9.49 -5.02
N VAL A 110 13.94 9.33 -6.04
CA VAL A 110 15.12 8.52 -5.92
C VAL A 110 15.95 9.25 -4.88
N ASP A 111 15.81 8.83 -3.63
CA ASP A 111 16.82 9.13 -2.65
C ASP A 111 18.04 8.43 -3.21
N ALA A 112 18.92 9.21 -3.83
CA ALA A 112 20.31 8.83 -4.01
C ALA A 112 20.94 8.81 -2.62
N GLY A 113 20.38 7.96 -1.75
CA GLY A 113 20.99 7.53 -0.53
C GLY A 113 22.31 6.96 -0.99
N GLU A 114 23.35 7.71 -0.70
CA GLU A 114 24.73 7.27 -0.71
C GLU A 114 24.72 5.81 -0.29
N VAL A 115 25.13 4.93 -1.21
CA VAL A 115 25.37 3.54 -0.89
C VAL A 115 26.56 3.58 0.06
N LEU A 116 26.29 3.80 1.35
CA LEU A 116 27.21 3.48 2.42
C LEU A 116 27.29 1.97 2.37
N THR A 117 28.26 1.50 1.59
CA THR A 117 28.81 0.16 1.69
C THR A 117 29.07 -0.07 3.17
N PHE A 118 28.26 -0.94 3.78
CA PHE A 118 28.39 -1.39 5.17
C PHE A 118 29.73 -2.13 5.44
N TRP A 119 30.66 -2.09 4.50
CA TRP A 119 31.93 -2.83 4.46
C TRP A 119 33.13 -1.92 4.18
N ASP A 120 33.11 -0.67 4.66
CA ASP A 120 34.33 0.14 4.85
C ASP A 120 34.66 0.27 6.34
#